data_AF-A0A7S8D540-F1
#
_entry.id   AF-A0A7S8D540-F1
#
_cell.length_a   1.000
_cell.length_b   1.000
_cell.length_c   1.000
_cell.angle_alpha   90.00
_cell.angle_beta   90.00
_cell.angle_gamma   90.00
#
_symmetry.space_group_name_H-M   'P 1'
#
loop_
_entity.id
_entity.type
_entity.pdbx_description
1 polymer ?
#
loop_
_entity_poly.entity_id
_entity_poly.type
_entity_poly.pdbx_seq_one_letter_code
_entity_poly.pdbx_strand_id
1 'polypeptide(L)'
;METQVQTTTHSHDPWAATHQVILQPVIMDPKQRFYHHFLKSVTVLQDLVDGLPSIASVGGERQEAIDHILASIAKLQNEVADAADYTPSYDRKQYSETIKTLQDKLNETITRITPKSKFQFRRPKTNHVDMGAPENDPRLNPGSHSRVKHDATIIPGIVSPPPMNKEDTLSELPPKETYKNYNEEMKRPSASSVRKPSFSAAKNIGISNHSNLHIILPSSASRATSSGSLTDLDGCIIDMSIPTTEGSAFPGLAIKNVSKSLIVGGRVNGAVHITGVSDSIIVVVARQVRIHECSNVDIYLYCGSHPIIEDCSGMRFAPLPTPYVRLVRILSDTISANQEQRTEAEEPDENQWDQVDDFKWLKAGHSPNWTTLSENERLSDDLWRGVVPGQPGVSVEEALKKLNIPRK
;
A
#
# COMPACT_ATOMS: atom_id res chain seq x y z
N MET A 1 -65.53 5.61 49.84
CA MET A 1 -64.53 6.11 48.88
C MET A 1 -64.26 7.58 49.23
N GLU A 2 -63.64 7.92 50.36
CA GLU A 2 -62.29 7.49 50.87
C GLU A 2 -61.20 7.84 49.84
N THR A 3 -60.05 8.46 50.14
CA THR A 3 -59.43 9.04 51.37
C THR A 3 -58.31 10.01 50.85
N GLN A 4 -57.97 11.17 51.47
CA GLN A 4 -56.90 11.37 52.47
C GLN A 4 -55.52 10.73 52.12
N VAL A 5 -54.34 11.39 52.20
CA VAL A 5 -53.91 12.72 52.75
C VAL A 5 -52.64 13.28 52.01
N GLN A 6 -52.39 14.60 52.11
CA GLN A 6 -51.06 15.28 52.26
C GLN A 6 -50.19 15.81 51.08
N THR A 7 -49.42 16.85 51.45
CA THR A 7 -48.62 17.82 50.68
C THR A 7 -47.15 17.44 50.49
N THR A 8 -46.50 17.95 49.44
CA THR A 8 -45.11 18.45 49.56
C THR A 8 -44.80 19.59 48.59
N THR A 9 -43.97 20.53 49.01
CA THR A 9 -43.51 21.70 48.26
C THR A 9 -42.23 21.42 47.47
N HIS A 10 -42.05 22.01 46.28
CA HIS A 10 -40.75 22.54 45.86
C HIS A 10 -40.89 23.64 44.80
N SER A 11 -39.95 24.59 44.83
CA SER A 11 -39.89 25.79 44.01
C SER A 11 -39.69 25.50 42.52
N HIS A 12 -40.37 26.27 41.66
CA HIS A 12 -40.06 26.35 40.23
C HIS A 12 -39.18 27.58 39.98
N ASP A 13 -37.88 27.37 39.74
CA ASP A 13 -36.97 28.42 39.32
C ASP A 13 -37.20 28.76 37.82
N PRO A 14 -37.51 30.02 37.46
CA PRO A 14 -37.77 30.41 36.08
C PRO A 14 -36.48 30.76 35.31
N TRP A 15 -35.43 29.93 35.40
CA TRP A 15 -34.19 30.13 34.63
C TRP A 15 -33.43 28.83 34.33
N ALA A 16 -33.88 28.09 33.32
CA ALA A 16 -33.11 26.99 32.72
C ALA A 16 -33.43 26.75 31.23
N ALA A 17 -33.72 27.82 30.47
CA ALA A 17 -33.87 27.75 29.00
C ALA A 17 -32.49 27.75 28.29
N THR A 18 -31.61 26.83 28.69
CA THR A 18 -30.28 26.69 28.11
C THR A 18 -30.42 26.07 26.72
N HIS A 19 -30.05 26.83 25.68
CA HIS A 19 -30.10 26.37 24.31
C HIS A 19 -29.22 25.12 24.13
N GLN A 20 -29.85 23.96 23.92
CA GLN A 20 -29.17 22.85 23.26
C GLN A 20 -28.91 23.27 21.82
N VAL A 21 -27.68 23.71 21.55
CA VAL A 21 -27.16 23.80 20.19
C VAL A 21 -27.01 22.37 19.69
N ILE A 22 -28.08 21.85 19.10
CA ILE A 22 -28.04 20.63 18.31
C ILE A 22 -27.14 20.92 17.11
N LEU A 23 -25.86 20.53 17.23
CA LEU A 23 -24.98 20.43 16.08
C LEU A 23 -25.49 19.29 15.21
N GLN A 24 -26.48 19.61 14.36
CA GLN A 24 -26.84 18.75 13.25
C GLN A 24 -25.56 18.47 12.46
N PRO A 25 -25.18 17.21 12.23
CA PRO A 25 -24.12 16.92 11.29
C PRO A 25 -24.56 17.51 9.95
N VAL A 26 -23.75 18.37 9.35
CA VAL A 26 -24.02 18.87 8.01
C VAL A 26 -23.92 17.68 7.07
N ILE A 27 -25.08 17.10 6.72
CA ILE A 27 -25.22 16.09 5.68
C ILE A 27 -24.92 16.81 4.37
N MET A 28 -23.62 16.95 4.07
CA MET A 28 -23.15 17.54 2.82
C MET A 28 -23.68 16.67 1.68
N ASP A 29 -24.46 17.28 0.79
CA ASP A 29 -24.92 16.65 -0.45
C ASP A 29 -23.74 15.94 -1.13
N PRO A 30 -23.84 14.66 -1.52
CA PRO A 30 -22.78 13.94 -2.23
C PRO A 30 -22.15 14.74 -3.37
N LYS A 31 -22.92 15.60 -4.06
CA LYS A 31 -22.43 16.52 -5.09
C LYS A 31 -21.50 17.59 -4.52
N GLN A 32 -21.86 18.20 -3.39
CA GLN A 32 -21.01 19.16 -2.67
C GLN A 32 -19.75 18.48 -2.13
N ARG A 33 -19.85 17.26 -1.60
CA ARG A 33 -18.69 16.48 -1.14
C ARG A 33 -17.73 16.18 -2.30
N PHE A 34 -18.25 15.77 -3.46
CA PHE A 34 -17.45 15.55 -4.66
C PHE A 34 -16.81 16.86 -5.17
N TYR A 35 -17.56 17.96 -5.23
CA TYR A 35 -17.04 19.28 -5.63
C TYR A 35 -15.87 19.75 -4.74
N HIS A 36 -15.99 19.61 -3.41
CA HIS A 36 -14.90 19.94 -2.50
C HIS A 36 -13.68 19.00 -2.65
N HIS A 37 -13.91 17.71 -2.91
CA HIS A 37 -12.83 16.76 -3.23
C HIS A 37 -12.12 17.15 -4.52
N PHE A 38 -12.88 17.44 -5.58
CA PHE A 38 -12.38 17.87 -6.88
C PHE A 38 -11.53 19.14 -6.76
N LEU A 39 -12.04 20.19 -6.14
CA LEU A 39 -11.30 21.44 -5.93
C LEU A 39 -10.00 21.20 -5.15
N LYS A 40 -10.05 20.41 -4.08
CA LYS A 40 -8.85 20.08 -3.28
C LYS A 40 -7.81 19.31 -4.10
N SER A 41 -8.24 18.31 -4.87
CA SER A 41 -7.38 17.54 -5.76
C SER A 41 -6.75 18.43 -6.85
N VAL A 42 -7.52 19.35 -7.44
CA VAL A 42 -7.00 20.35 -8.39
C VAL A 42 -5.96 21.26 -7.72
N THR A 43 -6.20 21.77 -6.50
CA THR A 43 -5.20 22.61 -5.80
C THR A 43 -3.91 21.84 -5.50
N VAL A 44 -4.00 20.59 -5.04
CA VAL A 44 -2.81 19.76 -4.77
C VAL A 44 -2.04 19.45 -6.05
N LEU A 45 -2.73 19.11 -7.14
CA LEU A 45 -2.09 18.94 -8.45
C LEU A 45 -1.45 20.24 -8.95
N GLN A 46 -2.08 21.38 -8.68
CA GLN A 46 -1.57 22.67 -9.08
C GLN A 46 -0.26 23.02 -8.36
N ASP A 47 -0.21 22.83 -7.04
CA ASP A 47 0.99 23.02 -6.22
C ASP A 47 2.11 22.06 -6.64
N LEU A 48 1.79 20.80 -6.96
CA LEU A 48 2.76 19.83 -7.48
C LEU A 48 3.34 20.24 -8.85
N VAL A 49 2.50 20.74 -9.76
CA VAL A 49 2.95 21.26 -11.07
C VAL A 49 3.84 22.48 -10.90
N ASP A 50 3.48 23.42 -10.03
CA ASP A 50 4.28 24.61 -9.76
C ASP A 50 5.58 24.29 -8.97
N GLY A 51 5.63 23.16 -8.27
CA GLY A 51 6.83 22.61 -7.61
C GLY A 51 7.80 21.88 -8.54
N LEU A 52 7.38 21.40 -9.72
CA LEU A 52 8.24 20.63 -10.66
C LEU A 52 9.59 21.30 -11.01
N PRO A 53 9.70 22.63 -11.23
CA PRO A 53 10.97 23.27 -11.55
C PRO A 53 12.00 23.20 -10.42
N SER A 54 11.55 23.09 -9.17
CA SER A 54 12.38 23.03 -7.96
C SER A 54 12.94 21.64 -7.68
N ILE A 55 12.39 20.59 -8.30
CA ILE A 55 12.85 19.21 -8.15
C ILE A 55 14.13 19.02 -8.97
N ALA A 56 15.18 18.47 -8.34
CA ALA A 56 16.47 18.23 -8.98
C ALA A 56 16.33 17.29 -10.19
N SER A 57 17.10 17.55 -11.24
CA SER A 57 17.14 16.67 -12.43
C SER A 57 18.02 15.43 -12.25
N VAL A 58 18.54 15.19 -11.04
CA VAL A 58 19.49 14.12 -10.72
C VAL A 58 18.71 12.88 -10.31
N GLY A 59 19.12 11.69 -10.76
CA GLY A 59 18.56 10.41 -10.30
C GLY A 59 17.20 9.99 -10.89
N GLY A 60 16.54 10.85 -11.66
CA GLY A 60 15.22 10.54 -12.27
C GLY A 60 14.01 10.98 -11.47
N GLU A 61 14.20 11.52 -10.25
CA GLU A 61 13.14 12.01 -9.35
C GLU A 61 12.17 12.98 -10.04
N ARG A 62 12.68 13.86 -10.91
CA ARG A 62 11.86 14.76 -11.74
C ARG A 62 10.94 14.01 -12.72
N GLN A 63 11.40 12.92 -13.33
CA GLN A 63 10.58 12.12 -14.23
C GLN A 63 9.51 11.35 -13.44
N GLU A 64 9.88 10.78 -12.28
CA GLU A 64 8.93 10.12 -11.38
C GLU A 64 7.84 11.10 -10.89
N ALA A 65 8.20 12.36 -10.61
CA ALA A 65 7.24 13.41 -10.25
C ALA A 65 6.29 13.77 -11.42
N ILE A 66 6.80 13.85 -12.65
CA ILE A 66 5.98 14.06 -13.86
C ILE A 66 5.00 12.89 -14.05
N ASP A 67 5.50 11.65 -13.97
CA ASP A 67 4.70 10.43 -14.15
C ASP A 67 3.63 10.30 -13.05
N HIS A 68 3.95 10.69 -11.81
CA HIS A 68 3.02 10.75 -10.68
C HIS A 68 1.90 11.78 -10.91
N ILE A 69 2.21 12.97 -11.40
CA ILE A 69 1.20 13.99 -11.71
C ILE A 69 0.31 13.52 -12.88
N LEU A 70 0.89 12.93 -13.94
CA LEU A 70 0.13 12.36 -15.06
C LEU A 70 -0.84 11.26 -14.60
N ALA A 71 -0.37 10.32 -13.76
CA ALA A 71 -1.21 9.28 -13.18
C ALA A 71 -2.32 9.85 -12.27
N SER A 72 -2.03 10.90 -11.51
CA SER A 72 -2.98 11.56 -10.63
C SER A 72 -4.05 12.36 -11.39
N ILE A 73 -3.69 12.96 -12.53
CA ILE A 73 -4.65 13.59 -13.46
C ILE A 73 -5.55 12.52 -14.08
N ALA A 74 -5.00 11.39 -14.53
CA ALA A 74 -5.79 10.29 -15.09
C ALA A 74 -6.75 9.70 -14.04
N LYS A 75 -6.34 9.62 -12.77
CA LYS A 75 -7.21 9.26 -11.66
C LYS A 75 -8.37 10.26 -11.50
N LEU A 76 -8.07 11.56 -11.49
CA LEU A 76 -9.10 12.61 -11.38
C LEU A 76 -10.07 12.61 -12.58
N GLN A 77 -9.59 12.26 -13.78
CA GLN A 77 -10.45 12.05 -14.96
C GLN A 77 -11.42 10.89 -14.78
N ASN A 78 -10.95 9.76 -14.24
CA ASN A 78 -11.81 8.61 -13.95
C ASN A 78 -12.82 8.94 -12.82
N GLU A 79 -12.39 9.59 -11.74
CA GLU A 79 -13.30 10.02 -10.66
C GLU A 79 -14.41 10.97 -11.16
N VAL A 80 -14.13 11.82 -12.16
CA VAL A 80 -15.14 12.68 -12.82
C VAL A 80 -16.06 11.89 -13.77
N ALA A 81 -15.57 10.81 -14.37
CA ALA A 81 -16.38 9.90 -15.19
C ALA A 81 -17.33 9.06 -14.31
N ASP A 82 -16.83 8.50 -13.21
CA ASP A 82 -17.63 7.75 -12.23
C ASP A 82 -18.66 8.66 -11.52
N ALA A 83 -18.31 9.93 -11.31
CA ALA A 83 -19.23 10.94 -10.79
C ALA A 83 -20.24 11.48 -11.82
N ALA A 84 -20.17 11.07 -13.09
CA ALA A 84 -21.00 11.64 -14.14
C ALA A 84 -22.49 11.38 -13.93
N ASP A 85 -22.86 10.29 -13.26
CA ASP A 85 -24.26 9.87 -13.06
C ASP A 85 -25.02 10.74 -12.05
N TYR A 86 -24.32 11.33 -11.07
CA TYR A 86 -24.93 12.18 -10.04
C TYR A 86 -24.55 13.67 -10.16
N THR A 87 -23.66 14.04 -11.08
CA THR A 87 -23.25 15.45 -11.30
C THR A 87 -24.02 16.13 -12.45
N PRO A 88 -24.49 17.40 -12.26
CA PRO A 88 -25.10 18.19 -13.32
C PRO A 88 -24.23 18.34 -14.57
N SER A 89 -24.86 18.40 -15.74
CA SER A 89 -24.17 18.54 -17.03
C SER A 89 -23.36 19.84 -17.18
N TYR A 90 -23.66 20.87 -16.40
CA TYR A 90 -22.90 22.11 -16.27
C TYR A 90 -21.55 21.85 -15.56
N ASP A 91 -21.61 21.28 -14.35
CA ASP A 91 -20.43 20.98 -13.54
C ASP A 91 -19.46 20.02 -14.26
N ARG A 92 -19.99 19.02 -14.98
CA ARG A 92 -19.17 18.10 -15.80
C ARG A 92 -18.36 18.81 -16.89
N LYS A 93 -18.90 19.89 -17.49
CA LYS A 93 -18.13 20.74 -18.41
C LYS A 93 -17.03 21.50 -17.67
N GLN A 94 -17.36 22.10 -16.53
CA GLN A 94 -16.38 22.80 -15.71
C GLN A 94 -15.24 21.89 -15.20
N TYR A 95 -15.53 20.65 -14.81
CA TYR A 95 -14.52 19.67 -14.41
C TYR A 95 -13.61 19.26 -15.58
N SER A 96 -14.17 19.00 -16.76
CA SER A 96 -13.37 18.65 -17.95
C SER A 96 -12.54 19.83 -18.48
N GLU A 97 -13.05 21.06 -18.42
CA GLU A 97 -12.31 22.29 -18.77
C GLU A 97 -11.14 22.55 -17.80
N THR A 98 -11.36 22.41 -16.50
CA THR A 98 -10.32 22.61 -15.47
C THR A 98 -9.25 21.52 -15.51
N ILE A 99 -9.61 20.25 -15.71
CA ILE A 99 -8.65 19.17 -15.98
C ILE A 99 -7.82 19.47 -17.22
N LYS A 100 -8.45 19.91 -18.32
CA LYS A 100 -7.73 20.26 -19.56
C LYS A 100 -6.74 21.40 -19.35
N THR A 101 -7.15 22.46 -18.64
CA THR A 101 -6.28 23.58 -18.27
C THR A 101 -5.06 23.11 -17.47
N LEU A 102 -5.26 22.16 -16.55
CA LEU A 102 -4.19 21.61 -15.72
C LEU A 102 -3.25 20.69 -16.52
N GLN A 103 -3.77 19.93 -17.49
CA GLN A 103 -2.96 19.19 -18.47
C GLN A 103 -2.12 20.12 -19.37
N ASP A 104 -2.72 21.21 -19.86
CA ASP A 104 -2.03 22.20 -20.67
C ASP A 104 -0.90 22.89 -19.88
N LYS A 105 -1.16 23.28 -18.61
CA LYS A 105 -0.13 23.87 -17.72
C LYS A 105 0.98 22.87 -17.36
N LEU A 106 0.67 21.58 -17.19
CA LEU A 106 1.68 20.54 -17.02
C LEU A 106 2.55 20.40 -18.28
N ASN A 107 1.95 20.36 -19.48
CA ASN A 107 2.69 20.29 -20.74
C ASN A 107 3.57 21.53 -20.97
N GLU A 108 3.10 22.72 -20.63
CA GLU A 108 3.90 23.94 -20.67
C GLU A 108 5.10 23.85 -19.70
N THR A 109 4.87 23.34 -18.48
CA THR A 109 5.92 23.16 -17.47
C THR A 109 6.94 22.11 -17.91
N ILE A 110 6.51 20.96 -18.46
CA ILE A 110 7.37 19.91 -19.01
C ILE A 110 8.25 20.46 -20.15
N THR A 111 7.66 21.24 -21.07
CA THR A 111 8.42 21.83 -22.20
C THR A 111 9.34 22.98 -21.77
N ARG A 112 9.09 23.60 -20.62
CA ARG A 112 9.96 24.61 -20.00
C ARG A 112 11.15 23.98 -19.25
N ILE A 113 10.93 22.87 -18.52
CA ILE A 113 11.98 22.17 -17.75
C ILE A 113 12.79 21.17 -18.60
N THR A 114 12.29 20.76 -19.76
CA THR A 114 12.96 19.85 -20.70
C THR A 114 13.41 20.62 -21.94
N PRO A 115 14.69 21.06 -22.04
CA PRO A 115 15.16 21.73 -23.25
C PRO A 115 15.04 20.79 -24.44
N LYS A 116 14.43 21.27 -25.54
CA LYS A 116 14.23 20.48 -26.76
C LYS A 116 15.55 19.88 -27.24
N SER A 117 15.63 18.55 -27.17
CA SER A 117 16.78 17.80 -27.66
C SER A 117 17.02 18.11 -29.14
N LYS A 118 18.09 18.86 -29.43
CA LYS A 118 18.58 19.10 -30.80
C LYS A 118 19.39 17.92 -31.35
N PHE A 119 19.27 16.72 -30.78
CA PHE A 119 19.79 15.48 -31.36
C PHE A 119 18.91 14.99 -32.50
N GLN A 120 18.77 15.82 -33.53
CA GLN A 120 18.24 15.43 -34.81
C GLN A 120 19.36 14.68 -35.56
N PHE A 121 19.39 13.35 -35.43
CA PHE A 121 20.27 12.49 -36.21
C PHE A 121 20.03 12.76 -37.71
N ARG A 122 20.95 13.52 -38.33
CA ARG A 122 20.95 13.70 -39.78
C ARG A 122 21.29 12.36 -40.41
N ARG A 123 20.29 11.68 -40.97
CA ARG A 123 20.52 10.56 -41.89
C ARG A 123 21.43 11.08 -43.01
N PRO A 124 22.61 10.49 -43.27
CA PRO A 124 23.30 10.75 -44.52
C PRO A 124 22.39 10.30 -45.66
N LYS A 125 22.41 11.00 -46.80
CA LYS A 125 21.65 10.59 -47.99
C LYS A 125 22.25 9.30 -48.55
N THR A 126 21.78 8.15 -48.08
CA THR A 126 21.93 6.88 -48.81
C THR A 126 21.02 6.95 -50.03
N ASN A 127 21.59 6.79 -51.22
CA ASN A 127 20.80 6.67 -52.45
C ASN A 127 19.79 5.53 -52.28
N HIS A 128 18.58 5.75 -52.77
CA HIS A 128 17.51 4.74 -52.76
C HIS A 128 17.94 3.59 -53.67
N VAL A 129 18.38 2.47 -53.09
CA VAL A 129 18.66 1.25 -53.85
C VAL A 129 17.33 0.65 -54.25
N ASP A 130 17.06 0.62 -55.56
CA ASP A 130 15.87 -0.02 -56.09
C ASP A 130 15.98 -1.54 -55.97
N MET A 131 15.08 -2.15 -55.20
CA MET A 131 15.02 -3.60 -55.00
C MET A 131 14.46 -4.35 -56.22
N GLY A 132 14.13 -3.65 -57.32
CA GLY A 132 13.80 -4.20 -58.63
C GLY A 132 14.98 -4.42 -59.58
N ALA A 133 16.21 -4.03 -59.21
CA ALA A 133 17.39 -4.21 -60.08
C ALA A 133 17.93 -5.66 -60.06
N PRO A 134 18.26 -6.26 -61.21
CA PRO A 134 18.64 -7.69 -61.32
C PRO A 134 20.03 -8.03 -60.75
N GLU A 135 20.79 -7.04 -60.28
CA GLU A 135 22.18 -7.20 -59.81
C GLU A 135 22.29 -7.63 -58.33
N ASN A 136 21.17 -7.73 -57.61
CA ASN A 136 21.10 -8.09 -56.18
C ASN A 136 20.34 -9.41 -55.90
N ASP A 137 20.17 -10.31 -56.89
CA ASP A 137 19.59 -11.64 -56.63
C ASP A 137 20.56 -12.52 -55.80
N PRO A 138 20.18 -12.98 -54.58
CA PRO A 138 21.01 -13.86 -53.76
C PRO A 138 21.42 -15.19 -54.41
N ARG A 139 20.80 -15.57 -55.55
CA ARG A 139 21.11 -16.80 -56.28
C ARG A 139 22.40 -16.78 -57.12
N LEU A 140 23.05 -15.62 -57.28
CA LEU A 140 24.16 -15.46 -58.24
C LEU A 140 25.57 -15.35 -57.62
N ASN A 141 25.74 -15.57 -56.31
CA ASN A 141 27.06 -15.49 -55.65
C ASN A 141 27.57 -16.87 -55.15
N PRO A 142 28.42 -17.57 -55.92
CA PRO A 142 29.07 -18.81 -55.48
C PRO A 142 30.35 -18.48 -54.68
N GLY A 143 30.30 -18.51 -53.34
CA GLY A 143 31.44 -18.03 -52.56
C GLY A 143 31.52 -18.41 -51.08
N SER A 144 32.17 -19.55 -50.81
CA SER A 144 32.91 -19.87 -49.58
C SER A 144 32.16 -20.32 -48.33
N HIS A 145 32.70 -21.39 -47.72
CA HIS A 145 32.13 -22.11 -46.57
C HIS A 145 32.89 -21.83 -45.27
N SER A 146 32.17 -21.92 -44.14
CA SER A 146 32.69 -22.55 -42.92
C SER A 146 31.53 -23.28 -42.24
N ARG A 147 31.54 -24.62 -42.24
CA ARG A 147 31.98 -25.48 -41.10
C ARG A 147 30.88 -25.51 -40.03
N VAL A 148 30.18 -26.62 -39.76
CA VAL A 148 30.65 -27.93 -39.21
C VAL A 148 29.80 -29.11 -39.76
N LYS A 149 30.27 -30.36 -39.60
CA LYS A 149 29.70 -31.63 -40.12
C LYS A 149 28.73 -32.37 -39.15
N HIS A 150 28.14 -33.46 -39.69
CA HIS A 150 27.45 -34.61 -39.06
C HIS A 150 25.95 -34.41 -38.76
N ASP A 151 25.06 -35.37 -39.06
CA ASP A 151 25.19 -36.59 -39.88
C ASP A 151 23.84 -36.94 -40.54
N ALA A 152 23.82 -37.80 -41.56
CA ALA A 152 22.61 -38.14 -42.32
C ALA A 152 22.30 -39.64 -42.27
N THR A 153 21.04 -40.03 -42.01
CA THR A 153 20.51 -41.36 -42.38
C THR A 153 18.97 -41.36 -42.56
N ILE A 154 18.56 -41.29 -43.83
CA ILE A 154 17.54 -42.13 -44.52
C ILE A 154 16.04 -42.12 -44.08
N ILE A 155 15.20 -41.89 -45.10
CA ILE A 155 13.72 -41.88 -45.24
C ILE A 155 13.30 -43.33 -45.63
N PRO A 156 12.11 -43.94 -45.30
CA PRO A 156 10.81 -43.45 -45.77
C PRO A 156 9.45 -43.85 -45.11
N GLY A 157 8.45 -42.99 -45.28
CA GLY A 157 7.17 -43.41 -45.88
C GLY A 157 5.86 -43.32 -45.08
N ILE A 158 4.78 -42.98 -45.82
CA ILE A 158 3.36 -43.39 -45.65
C ILE A 158 2.39 -42.48 -44.83
N VAL A 159 1.61 -41.70 -45.62
CA VAL A 159 0.14 -41.44 -45.54
C VAL A 159 -0.43 -40.44 -44.49
N SER A 160 -1.14 -39.42 -45.00
CA SER A 160 -2.19 -38.62 -44.32
C SER A 160 -3.57 -39.21 -44.64
N PRO A 161 -4.62 -39.07 -43.78
CA PRO A 161 -5.41 -37.82 -43.66
C PRO A 161 -6.01 -37.61 -42.23
N PRO A 162 -7.07 -36.81 -42.00
CA PRO A 162 -7.07 -35.34 -41.88
C PRO A 162 -7.52 -34.90 -40.43
N PRO A 163 -7.90 -33.63 -40.14
CA PRO A 163 -7.58 -32.98 -38.85
C PRO A 163 -8.63 -33.16 -37.74
N MET A 164 -8.18 -33.11 -36.47
CA MET A 164 -9.00 -32.56 -35.38
C MET A 164 -8.19 -32.20 -34.11
N ASN A 165 -8.81 -31.36 -33.29
CA ASN A 165 -8.45 -30.92 -31.93
C ASN A 165 -7.28 -29.92 -31.81
N LYS A 166 -7.68 -28.67 -31.52
CA LYS A 166 -6.83 -27.66 -30.88
C LYS A 166 -6.74 -28.03 -29.41
N GLU A 167 -5.54 -28.35 -28.91
CA GLU A 167 -5.29 -28.29 -27.47
C GLU A 167 -4.67 -26.95 -27.11
N ASP A 168 -5.22 -26.34 -26.06
CA ASP A 168 -4.91 -25.02 -25.57
C ASP A 168 -3.57 -25.06 -24.80
N THR A 169 -2.46 -25.04 -25.55
CA THR A 169 -1.12 -24.97 -24.96
C THR A 169 -0.91 -23.59 -24.37
N LEU A 170 -1.19 -23.49 -23.07
CA LEU A 170 -0.84 -22.36 -22.20
C LEU A 170 0.55 -21.85 -22.55
N SER A 171 0.61 -20.62 -23.08
CA SER A 171 1.87 -19.97 -23.42
C SER A 171 2.74 -19.85 -22.18
N GLU A 172 4.01 -20.26 -22.31
CA GLU A 172 4.97 -20.21 -21.21
C GLU A 172 5.02 -18.79 -20.60
N LEU A 173 4.92 -18.73 -19.27
CA LEU A 173 5.13 -17.49 -18.53
C LEU A 173 6.53 -16.94 -18.85
N PRO A 174 6.69 -15.62 -18.98
CA PRO A 174 7.97 -15.01 -19.35
C PRO A 174 9.09 -15.43 -18.38
N PRO A 175 10.34 -15.58 -18.86
CA PRO A 175 11.44 -16.13 -18.07
C PRO A 175 11.64 -15.40 -16.72
N LYS A 176 11.98 -16.19 -15.69
CA LYS A 176 12.14 -15.74 -14.30
C LYS A 176 13.16 -14.61 -14.08
N GLU A 177 14.00 -14.30 -15.07
CA GLU A 177 15.04 -13.27 -14.96
C GLU A 177 14.53 -11.82 -15.04
N THR A 178 13.27 -11.59 -15.43
CA THR A 178 12.71 -10.22 -15.56
C THR A 178 12.19 -9.61 -14.25
N TYR A 179 12.19 -10.34 -13.14
CA TYR A 179 11.70 -9.85 -11.84
C TYR A 179 12.81 -9.21 -11.02
N LYS A 180 12.69 -7.91 -10.73
CA LYS A 180 13.65 -7.18 -9.89
C LYS A 180 13.72 -7.80 -8.49
N ASN A 181 14.90 -8.29 -8.08
CA ASN A 181 15.09 -8.86 -6.74
C ASN A 181 15.29 -7.74 -5.70
N TYR A 182 14.19 -7.26 -5.12
CA TYR A 182 14.20 -6.20 -4.11
C TYR A 182 15.00 -6.56 -2.85
N ASN A 183 15.08 -7.84 -2.47
CA ASN A 183 15.85 -8.26 -1.29
C ASN A 183 17.37 -8.15 -1.53
N GLU A 184 17.85 -8.44 -2.75
CA GLU A 184 19.24 -8.15 -3.13
C GLU A 184 19.52 -6.65 -3.22
N GLU A 185 18.58 -5.85 -3.73
CA GLU A 185 18.71 -4.39 -3.78
C GLU A 185 18.86 -3.79 -2.37
N MET A 186 18.01 -4.21 -1.42
CA MET A 186 18.07 -3.73 -0.04
C MET A 186 19.35 -4.17 0.70
N LYS A 187 19.90 -5.35 0.38
CA LYS A 187 21.17 -5.85 0.94
C LYS A 187 22.42 -5.11 0.47
N ARG A 188 22.34 -4.29 -0.59
CA ARG A 188 23.50 -3.53 -1.07
C ARG A 188 23.98 -2.54 0.01
N PRO A 189 25.31 -2.37 0.18
CA PRO A 189 25.85 -1.38 1.09
C PRO A 189 25.44 0.03 0.65
N SER A 190 24.97 0.82 1.62
CA SER A 190 24.50 2.20 1.44
C SER A 190 24.96 3.01 2.64
N ALA A 191 25.24 4.30 2.44
CA ALA A 191 25.67 5.21 3.50
C ALA A 191 24.55 5.52 4.54
N SER A 192 23.29 5.21 4.22
CA SER A 192 22.16 5.27 5.15
C SER A 192 21.77 3.85 5.58
N SER A 193 21.27 3.67 6.80
CA SER A 193 20.59 2.42 7.19
C SER A 193 19.10 2.40 6.82
N VAL A 194 18.53 3.55 6.45
CA VAL A 194 17.16 3.64 5.93
C VAL A 194 17.15 3.24 4.45
N ARG A 195 16.25 2.32 4.08
CA ARG A 195 15.96 1.85 2.72
C ARG A 195 14.56 2.30 2.32
N LYS A 196 14.42 2.83 1.10
CA LYS A 196 13.12 3.19 0.48
C LYS A 196 12.97 2.51 -0.88
N PRO A 197 12.74 1.19 -0.92
CA PRO A 197 12.66 0.42 -2.17
C PRO A 197 11.40 0.79 -2.98
N SER A 198 11.58 1.15 -4.26
CA SER A 198 10.45 1.43 -5.16
C SER A 198 9.89 0.12 -5.72
N PHE A 199 8.87 -0.44 -5.06
CA PHE A 199 8.15 -1.67 -5.47
C PHE A 199 7.24 -1.47 -6.70
N SER A 200 7.53 -0.49 -7.57
CA SER A 200 6.66 -0.02 -8.66
C SER A 200 6.32 -1.07 -9.74
N ALA A 201 7.16 -2.10 -9.87
CA ALA A 201 6.99 -3.23 -10.79
C ALA A 201 6.56 -4.54 -10.07
N ALA A 202 6.35 -4.52 -8.75
CA ALA A 202 5.93 -5.69 -7.98
C ALA A 202 4.39 -5.78 -7.87
N LYS A 203 3.88 -7.00 -7.75
CA LYS A 203 2.47 -7.28 -7.38
C LYS A 203 2.30 -7.58 -5.89
N ASN A 204 3.36 -8.10 -5.25
CA ASN A 204 3.41 -8.53 -3.85
C ASN A 204 4.59 -7.86 -3.14
N ILE A 205 4.46 -7.60 -1.85
CA ILE A 205 5.52 -7.10 -0.98
C ILE A 205 6.06 -8.28 -0.18
N GLY A 206 7.27 -8.74 -0.51
CA GLY A 206 7.94 -9.86 0.15
C GLY A 206 9.33 -9.46 0.63
N ILE A 207 9.45 -9.08 1.90
CA ILE A 207 10.71 -8.66 2.52
C ILE A 207 11.27 -9.83 3.31
N SER A 208 12.50 -10.26 3.00
CA SER A 208 13.09 -11.41 3.67
C SER A 208 14.60 -11.40 3.87
N ASN A 209 15.04 -12.08 4.94
CA ASN A 209 16.45 -12.35 5.23
C ASN A 209 17.28 -11.08 5.42
N HIS A 210 16.79 -10.13 6.24
CA HIS A 210 17.44 -8.85 6.54
C HIS A 210 17.73 -8.71 8.03
N SER A 211 18.80 -7.99 8.37
CA SER A 211 19.07 -7.61 9.75
C SER A 211 19.61 -6.19 9.87
N ASN A 212 19.29 -5.52 10.98
CA ASN A 212 19.73 -4.15 11.31
C ASN A 212 19.40 -3.10 10.23
N LEU A 213 18.28 -3.27 9.51
CA LEU A 213 17.81 -2.36 8.46
C LEU A 213 16.50 -1.66 8.85
N HIS A 214 16.37 -0.41 8.42
CA HIS A 214 15.12 0.34 8.51
C HIS A 214 14.51 0.47 7.11
N ILE A 215 13.44 -0.25 6.81
CA ILE A 215 12.80 -0.31 5.49
C ILE A 215 11.46 0.43 5.54
N ILE A 216 11.35 1.55 4.83
CA ILE A 216 10.10 2.32 4.72
C ILE A 216 9.59 2.18 3.30
N LEU A 217 8.37 1.65 3.14
CA LEU A 217 7.78 1.48 1.82
C LEU A 217 7.21 2.80 1.29
N PRO A 218 7.66 3.29 0.13
CA PRO A 218 7.14 4.51 -0.47
C PRO A 218 5.75 4.29 -1.10
N SER A 219 5.06 5.38 -1.42
CA SER A 219 3.81 5.42 -2.19
C SER A 219 3.81 4.57 -3.46
N SER A 220 4.96 4.41 -4.14
CA SER A 220 5.07 3.56 -5.34
C SER A 220 4.85 2.06 -5.07
N ALA A 221 4.93 1.63 -3.81
CA ALA A 221 4.61 0.26 -3.38
C ALA A 221 3.10 -0.01 -3.25
N SER A 222 2.23 1.01 -3.39
CA SER A 222 0.76 0.88 -3.36
C SER A 222 0.20 -0.12 -4.38
N ARG A 223 0.91 -0.35 -5.49
CA ARG A 223 0.58 -1.32 -6.54
C ARG A 223 0.92 -2.78 -6.18
N ALA A 224 1.74 -2.97 -5.14
CA ALA A 224 2.29 -4.27 -4.74
C ALA A 224 1.55 -4.89 -3.54
N THR A 225 0.33 -4.42 -3.26
CA THR A 225 -0.48 -4.81 -2.09
C THR A 225 -1.32 -6.07 -2.29
N SER A 226 -1.11 -6.86 -3.36
CA SER A 226 -1.87 -8.11 -3.58
C SER A 226 -1.55 -9.20 -2.55
N SER A 227 -0.37 -9.15 -1.92
CA SER A 227 0.01 -10.00 -0.79
C SER A 227 1.18 -9.36 -0.03
N GLY A 228 1.19 -9.49 1.30
CA GLY A 228 2.30 -9.06 2.16
C GLY A 228 2.96 -10.25 2.87
N SER A 229 4.29 -10.36 2.79
CA SER A 229 5.07 -11.32 3.57
C SER A 229 6.35 -10.70 4.14
N LEU A 230 6.57 -10.92 5.43
CA LEU A 230 7.74 -10.51 6.20
C LEU A 230 8.33 -11.75 6.84
N THR A 231 9.57 -12.09 6.49
CA THR A 231 10.18 -13.39 6.84
C THR A 231 11.65 -13.24 7.22
N ASP A 232 12.10 -13.92 8.28
CA ASP A 232 13.52 -14.01 8.65
C ASP A 232 14.16 -12.62 8.86
N LEU A 233 13.72 -11.92 9.92
CA LEU A 233 14.12 -10.54 10.23
C LEU A 233 14.68 -10.43 11.66
N ASP A 234 15.85 -9.81 11.85
CA ASP A 234 16.45 -9.54 13.18
C ASP A 234 16.89 -8.08 13.29
N GLY A 235 16.42 -7.37 14.32
CA GLY A 235 16.82 -5.97 14.52
C GLY A 235 16.34 -5.01 13.43
N CYS A 236 15.19 -5.26 12.80
CA CYS A 236 14.68 -4.46 11.70
C CYS A 236 13.56 -3.49 12.13
N ILE A 237 13.44 -2.36 11.43
CA ILE A 237 12.25 -1.49 11.49
C ILE A 237 11.61 -1.51 10.11
N ILE A 238 10.33 -1.87 10.00
CA ILE A 238 9.62 -1.93 8.72
C ILE A 238 8.32 -1.13 8.80
N ASP A 239 8.12 -0.20 7.86
CA ASP A 239 6.87 0.57 7.73
C ASP A 239 6.18 0.34 6.37
N MET A 240 4.97 -0.23 6.42
CA MET A 240 4.09 -0.49 5.27
C MET A 240 2.76 0.29 5.34
N SER A 241 2.67 1.30 6.22
CA SER A 241 1.46 2.12 6.42
C SER A 241 1.13 2.99 5.20
N ILE A 242 2.13 3.57 4.54
CA ILE A 242 1.97 4.43 3.36
C ILE A 242 1.32 3.70 2.17
N PRO A 243 1.88 2.60 1.62
CA PRO A 243 1.30 1.94 0.45
C PRO A 243 -0.10 1.38 0.69
N THR A 244 -0.41 0.98 1.94
CA THR A 244 -1.76 0.51 2.32
C THR A 244 -2.73 1.66 2.61
N THR A 245 -2.27 2.91 2.72
CA THR A 245 -3.11 4.11 2.83
C THR A 245 -3.54 4.62 1.45
N GLU A 246 -2.61 4.60 0.48
CA GLU A 246 -2.81 5.17 -0.86
C GLU A 246 -3.27 4.14 -1.90
N GLY A 247 -2.92 2.86 -1.70
CA GLY A 247 -3.40 1.71 -2.47
C GLY A 247 -4.50 0.92 -1.75
N SER A 248 -4.73 -0.30 -2.23
CA SER A 248 -5.59 -1.27 -1.53
C SER A 248 -4.95 -1.78 -0.24
N ALA A 249 -5.78 -2.12 0.74
CA ALA A 249 -5.36 -2.92 1.89
C ALA A 249 -4.93 -4.33 1.43
N PHE A 250 -3.99 -4.95 2.15
CA PHE A 250 -3.58 -6.33 1.85
C PHE A 250 -4.75 -7.30 2.05
N PRO A 251 -4.99 -8.28 1.15
CA PRO A 251 -5.93 -9.38 1.39
C PRO A 251 -5.49 -10.30 2.55
N GLY A 252 -4.19 -10.36 2.81
CA GLY A 252 -3.60 -11.08 3.93
C GLY A 252 -2.12 -10.72 4.11
N LEU A 253 -1.64 -10.86 5.34
CA LEU A 253 -0.27 -10.54 5.75
C LEU A 253 0.32 -11.70 6.56
N ALA A 254 1.49 -12.20 6.16
CA ALA A 254 2.25 -13.19 6.91
C ALA A 254 3.50 -12.56 7.52
N ILE A 255 3.68 -12.70 8.84
CA ILE A 255 4.87 -12.28 9.60
C ILE A 255 5.45 -13.54 10.23
N LYS A 256 6.66 -13.95 9.83
CA LYS A 256 7.28 -15.19 10.31
C LYS A 256 8.75 -15.03 10.66
N ASN A 257 9.18 -15.65 11.76
CA ASN A 257 10.58 -15.67 12.21
C ASN A 257 11.17 -14.24 12.31
N VAL A 258 10.61 -13.45 13.22
CA VAL A 258 11.00 -12.04 13.41
C VAL A 258 11.48 -11.86 14.85
N SER A 259 12.61 -11.18 15.05
CA SER A 259 13.14 -10.89 16.38
C SER A 259 13.67 -9.47 16.51
N LYS A 260 13.57 -8.90 17.71
CA LYS A 260 14.11 -7.56 18.06
C LYS A 260 13.69 -6.44 17.09
N SER A 261 12.50 -6.51 16.53
CA SER A 261 12.08 -5.69 15.39
C SER A 261 10.82 -4.88 15.68
N LEU A 262 10.65 -3.74 14.99
CA LEU A 262 9.38 -3.01 14.91
C LEU A 262 8.76 -3.22 13.52
N ILE A 263 7.53 -3.73 13.47
CA ILE A 263 6.80 -3.99 12.22
C ILE A 263 5.50 -3.18 12.22
N VAL A 264 5.38 -2.20 11.33
CA VAL A 264 4.12 -1.50 11.03
C VAL A 264 3.51 -2.12 9.76
N GLY A 265 2.58 -3.04 9.95
CA GLY A 265 1.97 -3.86 8.89
C GLY A 265 0.96 -3.13 8.00
N GLY A 266 0.47 -1.96 8.43
CA GLY A 266 -0.53 -1.19 7.68
C GLY A 266 -1.93 -1.78 7.74
N ARG A 267 -2.73 -1.60 6.67
CA ARG A 267 -4.11 -2.09 6.54
C ARG A 267 -4.17 -3.46 5.88
N VAL A 268 -4.90 -4.39 6.51
CA VAL A 268 -5.17 -5.75 6.03
C VAL A 268 -6.68 -6.02 6.04
N ASN A 269 -7.29 -6.13 4.85
CA ASN A 269 -8.70 -6.49 4.70
C ASN A 269 -8.85 -8.03 4.66
N GLY A 270 -8.45 -8.68 5.75
CA GLY A 270 -8.42 -10.14 5.85
C GLY A 270 -7.63 -10.62 7.06
N ALA A 271 -6.96 -11.77 6.90
CA ALA A 271 -6.24 -12.44 7.96
C ALA A 271 -4.76 -12.02 8.04
N VAL A 272 -4.28 -11.82 9.27
CA VAL A 272 -2.86 -11.67 9.60
C VAL A 272 -2.40 -12.91 10.35
N HIS A 273 -1.34 -13.54 9.86
CA HIS A 273 -0.71 -14.69 10.50
C HIS A 273 0.67 -14.27 11.03
N ILE A 274 0.86 -14.42 12.33
CA ILE A 274 2.08 -14.06 13.05
C ILE A 274 2.67 -15.35 13.63
N THR A 275 3.91 -15.71 13.30
CA THR A 275 4.49 -17.01 13.70
C THR A 275 5.96 -16.89 14.07
N GLY A 276 6.36 -17.35 15.25
CA GLY A 276 7.77 -17.34 15.65
C GLY A 276 8.31 -15.90 15.79
N VAL A 277 7.59 -15.02 16.48
CA VAL A 277 8.02 -13.64 16.73
C VAL A 277 8.48 -13.47 18.17
N SER A 278 9.63 -12.82 18.39
CA SER A 278 10.21 -12.63 19.72
C SER A 278 10.76 -11.23 19.97
N ASP A 279 10.67 -10.73 21.20
CA ASP A 279 11.27 -9.47 21.66
C ASP A 279 10.95 -8.28 20.71
N SER A 280 9.72 -8.17 20.21
CA SER A 280 9.37 -7.31 19.06
C SER A 280 8.08 -6.51 19.28
N ILE A 281 7.87 -5.48 18.46
CA ILE A 281 6.65 -4.67 18.44
C ILE A 281 5.97 -4.80 17.08
N ILE A 282 4.66 -5.08 17.08
CA ILE A 282 3.84 -5.17 15.87
C ILE A 282 2.71 -4.14 15.95
N VAL A 283 2.52 -3.39 14.87
CA VAL A 283 1.39 -2.46 14.68
C VAL A 283 0.61 -2.88 13.44
N VAL A 284 -0.67 -3.25 13.57
CA VAL A 284 -1.46 -3.72 12.43
C VAL A 284 -2.96 -3.41 12.56
N VAL A 285 -3.61 -3.18 11.42
CA VAL A 285 -5.06 -3.04 11.30
C VAL A 285 -5.58 -4.21 10.48
N ALA A 286 -6.39 -5.09 11.08
CA ALA A 286 -6.78 -6.37 10.50
C ALA A 286 -8.26 -6.68 10.72
N ARG A 287 -8.80 -7.64 9.97
CA ARG A 287 -10.11 -8.25 10.28
C ARG A 287 -9.96 -9.44 11.22
N GLN A 288 -8.91 -10.23 11.03
CA GLN A 288 -8.62 -11.45 11.80
C GLN A 288 -7.12 -11.51 12.08
N VAL A 289 -6.73 -11.91 13.30
CA VAL A 289 -5.32 -12.11 13.68
C VAL A 289 -5.15 -13.48 14.32
N ARG A 290 -4.17 -14.25 13.84
CA ARG A 290 -3.74 -15.53 14.45
C ARG A 290 -2.25 -15.46 14.76
N ILE A 291 -1.89 -15.85 15.98
CA ILE A 291 -0.54 -15.71 16.53
C ILE A 291 -0.09 -17.06 17.06
N HIS A 292 1.09 -17.52 16.64
CA HIS A 292 1.65 -18.83 16.96
C HIS A 292 3.12 -18.71 17.39
N GLU A 293 3.56 -19.46 18.40
CA GLU A 293 4.98 -19.52 18.82
C GLU A 293 5.63 -18.14 19.09
N CYS A 294 4.89 -17.18 19.68
CA CYS A 294 5.40 -15.83 19.93
C CYS A 294 5.77 -15.59 21.40
N SER A 295 6.81 -14.80 21.67
CA SER A 295 7.30 -14.56 23.03
C SER A 295 7.76 -13.12 23.27
N ASN A 296 7.30 -12.47 24.34
CA ASN A 296 7.64 -11.09 24.69
C ASN A 296 7.39 -10.11 23.51
N VAL A 297 6.13 -10.01 23.07
CA VAL A 297 5.73 -9.22 21.90
C VAL A 297 4.64 -8.22 22.27
N ASP A 298 4.87 -6.95 21.93
CA ASP A 298 3.88 -5.88 22.08
C ASP A 298 3.08 -5.72 20.79
N ILE A 299 1.76 -5.78 20.89
CA ILE A 299 0.86 -5.81 19.75
C ILE A 299 -0.12 -4.65 19.84
N TYR A 300 0.14 -3.64 19.03
CA TYR A 300 -0.72 -2.49 18.82
C TYR A 300 -1.71 -2.80 17.71
N LEU A 301 -2.97 -3.02 18.06
CA LEU A 301 -3.93 -3.68 17.19
C LEU A 301 -5.23 -2.89 17.05
N TYR A 302 -5.78 -2.96 15.83
CA TYR A 302 -7.21 -2.93 15.61
C TYR A 302 -7.62 -4.23 14.95
N CYS A 303 -8.60 -4.93 15.53
CA CYS A 303 -9.13 -6.17 14.99
C CYS A 303 -10.66 -6.16 15.03
N GLY A 304 -11.30 -6.47 13.91
CA GLY A 304 -12.77 -6.67 13.82
C GLY A 304 -13.24 -8.08 14.23
N SER A 305 -12.38 -8.85 14.90
CA SER A 305 -12.70 -10.14 15.54
C SER A 305 -11.72 -10.41 16.68
N HIS A 306 -12.01 -11.37 17.55
CA HIS A 306 -11.08 -11.80 18.61
C HIS A 306 -9.72 -12.23 18.03
N PRO A 307 -8.59 -11.67 18.50
CA PRO A 307 -7.27 -12.18 18.18
C PRO A 307 -7.06 -13.55 18.82
N ILE A 308 -6.55 -14.52 18.07
CA ILE A 308 -6.31 -15.88 18.57
C ILE A 308 -4.81 -16.09 18.78
N ILE A 309 -4.42 -16.58 19.96
CA ILE A 309 -3.03 -16.95 20.28
C ILE A 309 -2.88 -18.46 20.55
N GLU A 310 -1.73 -19.02 20.20
CA GLU A 310 -1.35 -20.41 20.45
C GLU A 310 0.17 -20.51 20.68
N ASP A 311 0.61 -21.32 21.64
CA ASP A 311 2.03 -21.47 22.04
C ASP A 311 2.77 -20.13 22.27
N CYS A 312 2.04 -19.13 22.77
CA CYS A 312 2.55 -17.79 23.03
C CYS A 312 2.85 -17.55 24.51
N SER A 313 3.72 -16.58 24.83
CA SER A 313 4.00 -16.17 26.22
C SER A 313 4.45 -14.71 26.33
N GLY A 314 3.99 -14.00 27.38
CA GLY A 314 4.34 -12.59 27.57
C GLY A 314 3.85 -11.68 26.44
N MET A 315 2.69 -11.96 25.87
CA MET A 315 2.06 -11.13 24.84
C MET A 315 1.40 -9.92 25.49
N ARG A 316 1.61 -8.71 24.96
CA ARG A 316 0.98 -7.50 25.52
C ARG A 316 0.22 -6.75 24.44
N PHE A 317 -1.10 -6.65 24.60
CA PHE A 317 -1.99 -6.02 23.62
C PHE A 317 -2.27 -4.55 23.95
N ALA A 318 -2.35 -3.70 22.94
CA ALA A 318 -2.63 -2.27 23.06
C ALA A 318 -3.54 -1.80 21.90
N PRO A 319 -4.32 -0.72 22.08
CA PRO A 319 -5.02 -0.08 20.98
C PRO A 319 -4.00 0.60 20.04
N LEU A 320 -4.40 0.86 18.79
CA LEU A 320 -3.55 1.56 17.82
C LEU A 320 -3.07 2.94 18.32
N PRO A 321 -1.79 3.31 18.08
CA PRO A 321 -1.29 4.66 18.33
C PRO A 321 -2.00 5.70 17.47
N THR A 322 -2.15 6.92 17.98
CA THR A 322 -2.84 8.04 17.33
C THR A 322 -2.44 8.28 15.86
N PRO A 323 -1.14 8.20 15.45
CA PRO A 323 -0.75 8.35 14.05
C PRO A 323 -1.39 7.32 13.10
N TYR A 324 -1.68 6.11 13.59
CA TYR A 324 -2.19 4.99 12.79
C TYR A 324 -3.71 4.82 12.88
N VAL A 325 -4.41 5.50 13.80
CA VAL A 325 -5.88 5.47 13.89
C VAL A 325 -6.56 5.85 12.56
N ARG A 326 -5.94 6.72 11.75
CA ARG A 326 -6.43 7.07 10.40
C ARG A 326 -6.59 5.85 9.49
N LEU A 327 -5.77 4.80 9.66
CA LEU A 327 -5.83 3.57 8.87
C LEU A 327 -7.16 2.82 9.06
N VAL A 328 -7.74 2.86 10.28
CA VAL A 328 -9.03 2.24 10.62
C VAL A 328 -10.14 2.87 9.79
N ARG A 329 -10.27 4.19 9.83
CA ARG A 329 -11.31 4.91 9.08
C ARG A 329 -11.27 4.59 7.59
N ILE A 330 -10.07 4.55 6.99
CA ILE A 330 -9.95 4.23 5.56
C ILE A 330 -10.30 2.75 5.30
N LEU A 331 -10.02 1.83 6.24
CA LEU A 331 -10.51 0.44 6.17
C LEU A 331 -12.03 0.40 6.14
N SER A 332 -12.72 1.04 7.09
CA SER A 332 -14.18 1.13 7.14
C SER A 332 -14.77 1.76 5.86
N ASP A 333 -14.25 2.92 5.42
CA ASP A 333 -14.64 3.59 4.18
C ASP A 333 -14.50 2.66 2.95
N THR A 334 -13.47 1.81 2.92
CA THR A 334 -13.23 0.85 1.82
C THR A 334 -14.16 -0.36 1.87
N ILE A 335 -14.52 -0.84 3.07
CA ILE A 335 -15.47 -1.95 3.23
C ILE A 335 -16.86 -1.50 2.75
N SER A 336 -17.33 -0.34 3.22
CA SER A 336 -18.62 0.22 2.83
C SER A 336 -18.74 0.50 1.32
N ALA A 337 -17.65 0.86 0.64
CA ALA A 337 -17.65 1.09 -0.81
C ALA A 337 -17.70 -0.20 -1.66
N ASN A 338 -17.41 -1.37 -1.08
CA ASN A 338 -17.38 -2.66 -1.80
C ASN A 338 -18.60 -3.55 -1.48
N GLN A 339 -19.60 -3.04 -0.75
CA GLN A 339 -20.82 -3.76 -0.42
C GLN A 339 -22.05 -2.99 -0.90
N GLU A 340 -22.49 -3.26 -2.13
CA GLU A 340 -23.75 -2.70 -2.70
C GLU A 340 -25.01 -3.19 -1.96
N GLN A 341 -24.87 -4.12 -1.00
CA GLN A 341 -25.94 -4.64 -0.15
C GLN A 341 -25.45 -4.80 1.30
N ARG A 342 -25.54 -3.73 2.10
CA ARG A 342 -25.71 -3.82 3.55
C ARG A 342 -26.97 -3.05 3.95
N THR A 343 -27.84 -3.68 4.73
CA THR A 343 -28.90 -3.01 5.48
C THR A 343 -28.31 -2.17 6.60
N GLU A 344 -29.00 -1.11 7.01
CA GLU A 344 -28.56 -0.08 7.99
C GLU A 344 -28.38 -0.59 9.44
N ALA A 345 -28.21 -1.90 9.65
CA ALA A 345 -28.24 -2.58 10.94
C ALA A 345 -26.99 -3.43 11.26
N GLU A 346 -25.94 -3.38 10.42
CA GLU A 346 -24.62 -3.91 10.80
C GLU A 346 -23.80 -2.79 11.43
N GLU A 347 -23.64 -2.86 12.76
CA GLU A 347 -22.77 -1.99 13.57
C GLU A 347 -21.35 -1.90 12.97
N PRO A 348 -20.63 -0.78 13.16
CA PRO A 348 -19.23 -0.69 12.75
C PRO A 348 -18.43 -1.83 13.40
N ASP A 349 -17.53 -2.49 12.62
CA ASP A 349 -16.66 -3.56 13.13
C ASP A 349 -15.98 -3.10 14.44
N GLU A 350 -16.46 -3.60 15.58
CA GLU A 350 -15.98 -3.16 16.89
C GLU A 350 -14.52 -3.56 17.09
N ASN A 351 -13.75 -2.71 17.78
CA ASN A 351 -12.33 -2.96 17.98
C ASN A 351 -12.11 -3.95 19.12
N GLN A 352 -11.94 -5.24 18.80
CA GLN A 352 -11.81 -6.35 19.75
C GLN A 352 -10.35 -6.68 20.12
N TRP A 353 -9.46 -5.70 20.08
CA TRP A 353 -8.01 -5.84 20.35
C TRP A 353 -7.66 -6.41 21.73
N ASP A 354 -8.56 -6.29 22.71
CA ASP A 354 -8.43 -6.71 24.10
C ASP A 354 -9.18 -8.01 24.43
N GLN A 355 -9.89 -8.60 23.47
CA GLN A 355 -10.65 -9.84 23.61
C GLN A 355 -9.89 -11.00 22.96
N VAL A 356 -8.80 -11.42 23.62
CA VAL A 356 -7.84 -12.38 23.07
C VAL A 356 -8.13 -13.82 23.51
N ASP A 357 -8.39 -14.68 22.52
CA ASP A 357 -8.65 -16.11 22.72
C ASP A 357 -7.34 -16.92 22.73
N ASP A 358 -6.97 -17.48 23.88
CA ASP A 358 -5.82 -18.41 24.00
C ASP A 358 -6.29 -19.85 23.77
N PHE A 359 -5.95 -20.39 22.60
CA PHE A 359 -6.42 -21.69 22.12
C PHE A 359 -5.99 -22.87 23.00
N LYS A 360 -4.87 -22.75 23.73
CA LYS A 360 -4.34 -23.82 24.59
C LYS A 360 -4.68 -23.63 26.07
N TRP A 361 -5.33 -22.53 26.44
CA TRP A 361 -5.76 -22.28 27.81
C TRP A 361 -7.15 -22.87 28.12
N LEU A 362 -7.18 -24.17 28.42
CA LEU A 362 -8.41 -24.91 28.74
C LEU A 362 -8.88 -24.75 30.22
N LYS A 363 -8.38 -23.75 30.94
CA LYS A 363 -8.67 -23.55 32.38
C LYS A 363 -9.65 -22.40 32.58
N ALA A 364 -10.41 -22.44 33.68
CA ALA A 364 -11.23 -21.31 34.08
C ALA A 364 -10.37 -20.11 34.50
N GLY A 365 -10.76 -18.90 34.07
CA GLY A 365 -10.06 -17.65 34.35
C GLY A 365 -9.14 -17.19 33.22
N HIS A 366 -8.56 -16.00 33.39
CA HIS A 366 -7.69 -15.34 32.40
C HIS A 366 -6.41 -16.15 32.11
N SER A 367 -5.98 -16.20 30.85
CA SER A 367 -4.71 -16.83 30.49
C SER A 367 -3.51 -16.02 31.01
N PRO A 368 -2.44 -16.65 31.54
CA PRO A 368 -1.21 -15.97 31.91
C PRO A 368 -0.32 -15.62 30.70
N ASN A 369 -0.67 -16.09 29.49
CA ASN A 369 0.17 -15.95 28.30
C ASN A 369 0.07 -14.58 27.64
N TRP A 370 -0.99 -13.82 27.94
CA TRP A 370 -1.21 -12.47 27.44
C TRP A 370 -1.70 -11.51 28.54
N THR A 371 -1.51 -10.22 28.34
CA THR A 371 -2.14 -9.14 29.12
C THR A 371 -2.46 -7.94 28.21
N THR A 372 -3.20 -6.96 28.71
CA THR A 372 -3.24 -5.62 28.11
C THR A 372 -2.03 -4.78 28.57
N LEU A 373 -1.61 -3.81 27.75
CA LEU A 373 -0.52 -2.88 28.02
C LEU A 373 -1.09 -1.57 28.58
N SER A 374 -0.62 -1.17 29.77
CA SER A 374 -1.10 0.05 30.43
C SER A 374 -0.66 1.32 29.68
N GLU A 375 -1.37 2.43 29.87
CA GLU A 375 -1.07 3.70 29.19
C GLU A 375 0.35 4.21 29.44
N ASN A 376 0.90 3.96 30.64
CA ASN A 376 2.25 4.37 31.03
C ASN A 376 3.36 3.52 30.40
N GLU A 377 3.04 2.31 29.94
CA GLU A 377 3.99 1.39 29.28
C GLU A 377 3.94 1.48 27.75
N ARG A 378 2.92 2.15 27.20
CA ARG A 378 2.80 2.39 25.76
C ARG A 378 3.88 3.37 25.28
N LEU A 379 4.32 3.18 24.04
CA LEU A 379 5.20 4.12 23.36
C LEU A 379 4.48 5.46 23.11
N SER A 380 5.13 6.57 23.44
CA SER A 380 4.58 7.91 23.27
C SER A 380 4.39 8.29 21.80
N ASP A 381 3.41 9.15 21.53
CA ASP A 381 3.10 9.67 20.18
C ASP A 381 4.32 10.32 19.49
N ASP A 382 5.23 10.91 20.28
CA ASP A 382 6.50 11.50 19.79
C ASP A 382 7.48 10.44 19.25
N LEU A 383 7.52 9.24 19.83
CA LEU A 383 8.35 8.15 19.31
C LEU A 383 7.78 7.62 17.99
N TRP A 384 6.45 7.48 17.91
CA TRP A 384 5.78 7.06 16.67
C TRP A 384 5.98 8.06 15.53
N ARG A 385 5.90 9.37 15.80
CA ARG A 385 6.09 10.43 14.79
C ARG A 385 7.57 10.72 14.50
N GLY A 386 8.44 10.54 15.49
CA GLY A 386 9.84 10.92 15.42
C GLY A 386 10.78 9.81 14.96
N VAL A 387 10.62 8.57 15.45
CA VAL A 387 11.59 7.48 15.24
C VAL A 387 11.21 6.62 14.03
N VAL A 388 9.93 6.27 13.90
CA VAL A 388 9.45 5.33 12.88
C VAL A 388 9.56 5.85 11.43
N PRO A 389 9.37 7.16 11.14
CA PRO A 389 9.63 7.68 9.79
C PRO A 389 11.12 7.79 9.42
N GLY A 390 12.03 7.47 10.36
CA GLY A 390 13.48 7.56 10.23
C GLY A 390 14.04 8.95 10.53
N GLN A 391 15.00 9.01 11.45
CA GLN A 391 15.72 10.26 11.79
C GLN A 391 17.06 10.33 11.03
N PRO A 392 17.43 11.48 10.44
CA PRO A 392 18.74 11.67 9.84
C PRO A 392 19.86 11.42 10.85
N GLY A 393 20.83 10.57 10.49
CA GLY A 393 22.01 10.28 11.31
C GLY A 393 21.82 9.32 12.49
N VAL A 394 20.60 8.80 12.73
CA VAL A 394 20.34 7.83 13.81
C VAL A 394 20.45 6.41 13.27
N SER A 395 21.17 5.54 14.01
CA SER A 395 21.32 4.13 13.68
C SER A 395 20.03 3.33 13.97
N VAL A 396 19.88 2.13 13.39
CA VAL A 396 18.69 1.29 13.62
C VAL A 396 18.69 0.79 15.06
N GLU A 397 19.88 0.50 15.59
CA GLU A 397 20.13 0.10 16.97
C GLU A 397 19.74 1.20 17.97
N GLU A 398 20.05 2.48 17.68
CA GLU A 398 19.58 3.60 18.50
C GLU A 398 18.07 3.81 18.40
N ALA A 399 17.49 3.62 17.21
CA ALA A 399 16.05 3.72 17.00
C ALA A 399 15.29 2.64 17.79
N LEU A 400 15.71 1.37 17.69
CA LEU A 400 15.14 0.25 18.48
C LEU A 400 15.32 0.46 19.98
N LYS A 401 16.49 0.96 20.42
CA LYS A 401 16.73 1.29 21.84
C LYS A 401 15.82 2.40 22.35
N LYS A 402 15.53 3.43 21.55
CA LYS A 402 14.55 4.50 21.88
C LYS A 402 13.11 3.95 21.97
N LEU A 403 12.81 2.85 21.27
CA LEU A 403 11.52 2.15 21.28
C LEU A 403 11.43 1.09 22.38
N ASN A 404 12.36 1.05 23.34
CA ASN A 404 12.46 0.04 24.41
C ASN A 404 12.55 -1.43 23.93
N ILE A 405 12.89 -1.66 22.66
CA ILE A 405 13.10 -3.01 22.13
C ILE A 405 14.47 -3.51 22.63
N PRO A 406 14.53 -4.58 23.44
CA PRO A 406 15.75 -4.94 24.15
C PRO A 406 16.80 -5.57 23.23
N ARG A 407 18.06 -5.21 23.45
CA ARG A 407 19.22 -6.00 23.03
C ARG A 407 19.66 -6.84 24.23
N LYS A 408 19.62 -8.16 24.11
CA LYS A 408 20.40 -9.07 24.97
C LYS A 408 21.90 -8.85 24.75
#